data_AF-A0A917S111-F1
#
_entry.id   AF-A0A917S111-F1
#
_cell.length_a   1.000
_cell.length_b   1.000
_cell.length_c   1.000
_cell.angle_alpha   90.00
_cell.angle_beta   90.00
_cell.angle_gamma   90.00
#
_symmetry.space_group_name_H-M   'P 1'
#
loop_
_entity.id
_entity.type
_entity.pdbx_description
1 polymer ?
#
loop_
_entity_poly.entity_id
_entity_poly.type
_entity_poly.pdbx_seq_one_letter_code
_entity_poly.pdbx_strand_id
1 'polypeptide(L)'
;MKTLLKISLRQVARRGLVAMITGTLGLAVGASVVAAPQASAHDISASSSKYGKGWKACTRNLNGAKTKIAKTQRTVLVVNQTSKTHADTRFYVRINGKACSFVRLFRATGSRLGYGGTVAGTKRKQGTGTTPLGTYTMTSAFGIKSDPGSWLPYHRVKSGDYWVEDNASKYYNNLRNKSQGGFRYKLPVSNANGSERLASYPGQYDYAIVINYNRPSPVKHRGAGIFLHVKGDGATAGCVSISRTNMKMALAYIRKGDKIVIHK
;
A
#
# COMPACT_ATOMS: atom_id res chain seq x y z
N MET A 1 5.74 24.89 -33.85
CA MET A 1 7.03 24.18 -33.85
C MET A 1 7.04 23.18 -32.70
N LYS A 2 6.99 21.89 -33.01
CA LYS A 2 6.98 20.77 -32.05
C LYS A 2 8.41 20.24 -31.94
N THR A 3 8.95 20.10 -30.73
CA THR A 3 10.14 19.28 -30.49
C THR A 3 9.81 18.25 -29.41
N LEU A 4 9.57 17.03 -29.88
CA LEU A 4 9.59 15.77 -29.14
C LEU A 4 11.05 15.32 -29.05
N LEU A 5 11.51 14.90 -27.86
CA LEU A 5 12.62 13.94 -27.77
C LEU A 5 12.11 12.67 -27.08
N LYS A 6 11.88 11.64 -27.88
CA LYS A 6 11.78 10.23 -27.46
C LYS A 6 13.17 9.63 -27.63
N ILE A 7 13.76 9.09 -26.57
CA ILE A 7 14.96 8.25 -26.67
C ILE A 7 14.51 6.79 -26.78
N SER A 8 14.92 6.17 -27.88
CA SER A 8 14.69 4.78 -28.25
C SER A 8 15.76 3.87 -27.62
N LEU A 9 15.35 2.72 -27.08
CA LEU A 9 16.21 1.63 -26.64
C LEU A 9 15.92 0.42 -27.53
N ARG A 10 16.87 0.01 -28.38
CA ARG A 10 16.99 -1.37 -28.91
C ARG A 10 18.29 -1.58 -29.69
N GLN A 11 18.76 -2.84 -29.60
CA GLN A 11 19.89 -3.51 -30.28
C GLN A 11 21.27 -3.20 -29.67
N VAL A 12 22.11 -4.18 -29.34
CA VAL A 12 22.53 -5.33 -30.18
C VAL A 12 22.76 -6.59 -29.35
N ALA A 13 22.38 -7.74 -29.92
CA ALA A 13 22.85 -9.07 -29.55
C ALA A 13 23.71 -9.63 -30.71
N ARG A 14 24.83 -10.30 -30.39
CA ARG A 14 25.54 -11.35 -31.17
C ARG A 14 26.78 -11.79 -30.35
N ARG A 15 26.74 -12.98 -29.72
CA ARG A 15 27.30 -14.29 -30.16
C ARG A 15 28.82 -14.29 -30.37
N GLY A 16 29.54 -15.09 -29.57
CA GLY A 16 30.95 -15.46 -29.75
C GLY A 16 31.38 -16.56 -28.76
N LEU A 17 32.13 -17.55 -29.25
CA LEU A 17 32.35 -18.91 -28.77
C LEU A 17 33.37 -19.06 -27.60
N VAL A 18 33.17 -20.15 -26.83
CA VAL A 18 34.02 -20.95 -25.92
C VAL A 18 35.56 -20.77 -25.97
N ALA A 19 36.19 -20.72 -24.79
CA ALA A 19 37.51 -21.32 -24.52
C ALA A 19 37.59 -21.80 -23.05
N MET A 20 37.89 -23.10 -22.86
CA MET A 20 38.30 -23.67 -21.56
C MET A 20 39.76 -23.33 -21.28
N ILE A 21 40.09 -22.84 -20.08
CA ILE A 21 41.42 -22.98 -19.47
C ILE A 21 41.26 -23.29 -17.98
N THR A 22 42.13 -24.20 -17.55
CA THR A 22 42.34 -24.88 -16.28
C THR A 22 42.51 -23.99 -15.05
N GLY A 23 42.19 -24.54 -13.87
CA GLY A 23 41.94 -23.79 -12.64
C GLY A 23 43.14 -23.50 -11.74
N THR A 24 42.81 -22.94 -10.57
CA THR A 24 43.59 -22.91 -9.34
C THR A 24 42.67 -22.58 -8.16
N LEU A 25 42.95 -23.23 -7.02
CA LEU A 25 42.27 -23.12 -5.72
C LEU A 25 42.07 -21.66 -5.27
N GLY A 26 40.82 -21.26 -5.02
CA GLY A 26 40.49 -20.04 -4.30
C GLY A 26 39.83 -20.38 -2.97
N LEU A 27 40.48 -20.00 -1.86
CA LEU A 27 39.99 -20.17 -0.50
C LEU A 27 38.56 -19.60 -0.36
N ALA A 28 37.63 -20.45 0.08
CA ALA A 28 36.30 -20.02 0.48
C ALA A 28 36.40 -19.23 1.80
N VAL A 29 36.37 -17.90 1.72
CA VAL A 29 36.09 -17.05 2.87
C VAL A 29 34.63 -17.24 3.23
N GLY A 30 34.37 -18.07 4.23
CA GLY A 30 33.05 -18.28 4.80
C GLY A 30 32.53 -16.97 5.40
N ALA A 31 31.73 -16.24 4.62
CA ALA A 31 30.90 -15.17 5.16
C ALA A 31 29.86 -15.83 6.07
N SER A 32 30.11 -15.82 7.37
CA SER A 32 29.11 -16.16 8.38
C SER A 32 27.94 -15.20 8.25
N VAL A 33 26.92 -15.62 7.50
CA VAL A 33 25.65 -14.93 7.43
C VAL A 33 25.01 -15.10 8.80
N VAL A 34 25.18 -14.11 9.67
CA VAL A 34 24.42 -14.03 10.92
C VAL A 34 22.96 -13.87 10.51
N ALA A 35 22.23 -14.98 10.50
CA ALA A 35 20.80 -14.99 10.26
C ALA A 35 20.15 -14.06 11.27
N ALA A 36 19.46 -13.02 10.77
CA ALA A 36 18.60 -12.20 11.61
C ALA A 36 17.65 -13.13 12.38
N PRO A 37 17.41 -12.90 13.68
CA PRO A 37 16.60 -13.81 14.50
C PRO A 37 15.24 -13.99 13.84
N GLN A 38 15.04 -15.18 13.26
CA GLN A 38 13.76 -15.62 12.75
C GLN A 38 12.90 -15.89 13.98
N ALA A 39 11.92 -15.01 14.22
CA ALA A 39 10.81 -15.38 15.08
C ALA A 39 10.30 -16.74 14.59
N SER A 40 10.29 -17.74 15.47
CA SER A 40 9.91 -19.11 15.14
C SER A 40 8.56 -19.12 14.42
N ALA A 41 8.59 -19.55 13.15
CA ALA A 41 7.51 -19.44 12.19
C ALA A 41 6.23 -20.23 12.55
N HIS A 42 6.23 -20.99 13.65
CA HIS A 42 5.14 -21.88 14.04
C HIS A 42 3.85 -21.15 14.45
N ASP A 43 3.90 -19.84 14.75
CA ASP A 43 2.74 -19.02 15.15
C ASP A 43 2.40 -17.87 14.16
N ILE A 44 2.85 -17.96 12.90
CA ILE A 44 2.60 -16.92 11.87
C ILE A 44 1.69 -17.45 10.74
N SER A 45 0.87 -18.48 10.99
CA SER A 45 -0.09 -18.97 9.98
C SER A 45 -1.38 -18.14 9.97
N ALA A 46 -1.38 -17.04 9.21
CA ALA A 46 -2.60 -16.30 8.88
C ALA A 46 -3.67 -17.11 8.11
N SER A 47 -3.39 -18.37 7.77
CA SER A 47 -4.37 -19.30 7.18
C SER A 47 -5.16 -20.09 8.22
N SER A 48 -4.78 -20.12 9.51
CA SER A 48 -5.53 -20.90 10.49
C SER A 48 -6.79 -20.17 10.99
N SER A 49 -7.90 -20.91 11.05
CA SER A 49 -9.14 -20.56 11.75
C SER A 49 -8.95 -20.38 13.28
N LYS A 50 -7.72 -20.54 13.80
CA LYS A 50 -7.37 -20.49 15.24
C LYS A 50 -7.08 -19.09 15.80
N TYR A 51 -6.95 -18.04 14.97
CA TYR A 51 -6.75 -16.67 15.48
C TYR A 51 -8.09 -15.99 15.78
N GLY A 52 -8.26 -15.48 17.01
CA GLY A 52 -9.33 -14.54 17.36
C GLY A 52 -10.47 -15.04 18.24
N LYS A 53 -10.39 -16.23 18.85
CA LYS A 53 -11.31 -16.57 19.95
C LYS A 53 -10.74 -16.00 21.27
N GLY A 54 -11.51 -15.14 21.93
CA GLY A 54 -11.20 -14.66 23.29
C GLY A 54 -10.29 -13.42 23.40
N TRP A 55 -9.88 -12.80 22.30
CA TRP A 55 -9.11 -11.55 22.38
C TRP A 55 -9.95 -10.42 22.98
N LYS A 56 -9.38 -9.71 23.96
CA LYS A 56 -9.99 -8.50 24.54
C LYS A 56 -9.57 -7.27 23.75
N ALA A 57 -10.42 -6.24 23.74
CA ALA A 57 -10.04 -4.92 23.23
C ALA A 57 -8.94 -4.32 24.13
N CYS A 58 -8.10 -3.47 23.55
CA CYS A 58 -6.89 -2.99 24.22
C CYS A 58 -6.36 -1.72 23.56
N THR A 59 -5.49 -1.00 24.27
CA THR A 59 -4.67 0.05 23.70
C THR A 59 -3.21 -0.36 23.78
N ARG A 60 -2.46 -0.18 22.69
CA ARG A 60 -1.03 -0.48 22.61
C ARG A 60 -0.28 0.67 21.98
N ASN A 61 0.92 0.94 22.48
CA ASN A 61 1.89 1.71 21.72
C ASN A 61 2.59 0.74 20.75
N LEU A 62 2.42 0.98 19.45
CA LEU A 62 3.10 0.23 18.40
C LEU A 62 3.94 1.22 17.59
N ASN A 63 5.27 1.11 17.73
CA ASN A 63 6.21 2.00 17.06
C ASN A 63 5.96 3.50 17.34
N GLY A 64 5.68 3.89 18.59
CA GLY A 64 5.35 5.28 18.94
C GLY A 64 3.88 5.64 18.76
N ALA A 65 3.11 4.89 17.96
CA ALA A 65 1.70 5.19 17.72
C ALA A 65 0.78 4.52 18.77
N LYS A 66 0.11 5.34 19.59
CA LYS A 66 -0.94 4.87 20.52
C LYS A 66 -2.17 4.42 19.74
N THR A 67 -2.39 3.10 19.70
CA THR A 67 -3.41 2.48 18.84
C THR A 67 -4.47 1.76 19.67
N LYS A 68 -5.74 2.09 19.42
CA LYS A 68 -6.90 1.36 19.96
C LYS A 68 -7.22 0.14 19.09
N ILE A 69 -7.05 -1.05 19.67
CA ILE A 69 -7.18 -2.35 19.03
C ILE A 69 -8.51 -2.99 19.43
N ALA A 70 -9.34 -3.33 18.45
CA ALA A 70 -10.60 -4.02 18.70
C ALA A 70 -10.38 -5.49 19.07
N LYS A 71 -11.39 -6.12 19.71
CA LYS A 71 -11.37 -7.55 20.04
C LYS A 71 -11.20 -8.46 18.82
N THR A 72 -11.67 -8.03 17.65
CA THR A 72 -11.59 -8.77 16.39
C THR A 72 -10.43 -8.37 15.49
N GLN A 73 -9.67 -7.33 15.85
CA GLN A 73 -8.59 -6.81 15.01
C GLN A 73 -7.36 -7.72 15.08
N ARG A 74 -6.89 -8.12 13.90
CA ARG A 74 -5.81 -9.09 13.68
C ARG A 74 -4.50 -8.41 13.34
N THR A 75 -4.56 -7.28 12.66
CA THR A 75 -3.35 -6.60 12.18
C THR A 75 -3.37 -5.11 12.48
N VAL A 76 -2.17 -4.54 12.53
CA VAL A 76 -1.95 -3.09 12.58
C VAL A 76 -0.82 -2.75 11.63
N LEU A 77 -1.09 -1.89 10.65
CA LEU A 77 -0.05 -1.29 9.82
C LEU A 77 0.26 0.10 10.36
N VAL A 78 1.44 0.32 10.92
CA VAL A 78 1.88 1.64 11.42
C VAL A 78 2.80 2.27 10.39
N VAL A 79 2.48 3.49 9.95
CA VAL A 79 3.26 4.29 9.01
C VAL A 79 3.76 5.51 9.76
N ASN A 80 5.05 5.55 10.08
CA ASN A 80 5.66 6.70 10.75
C ASN A 80 6.40 7.55 9.74
N GLN A 81 6.04 8.82 9.63
CA GLN A 81 6.76 9.76 8.79
C GLN A 81 8.22 9.89 9.25
N THR A 82 9.17 9.84 8.31
CA THR A 82 10.61 10.01 8.58
C THR A 82 11.19 11.23 7.89
N SER A 83 10.59 11.69 6.80
CA SER A 83 10.87 12.97 6.16
C SER A 83 9.62 13.47 5.44
N LYS A 84 9.69 14.57 4.70
CA LYS A 84 8.53 15.11 3.95
C LYS A 84 7.80 14.03 3.16
N THR A 85 8.51 13.23 2.37
CA THR A 85 7.90 12.26 1.44
C THR A 85 8.24 10.79 1.76
N HIS A 86 8.81 10.51 2.93
CA HIS A 86 9.19 9.15 3.33
C HIS A 86 8.62 8.75 4.68
N ALA A 87 8.49 7.43 4.87
CA ALA A 87 8.06 6.82 6.12
C ALA A 87 8.73 5.46 6.40
N ASP A 88 8.83 5.13 7.68
CA ASP A 88 9.07 3.79 8.20
C ASP A 88 7.70 3.11 8.42
N THR A 89 7.38 2.11 7.61
CA THR A 89 6.13 1.35 7.76
C THR A 89 6.41 0.01 8.41
N ARG A 90 5.66 -0.33 9.47
CA ARG A 90 5.75 -1.62 10.17
C ARG A 90 4.41 -2.30 10.19
N PHE A 91 4.38 -3.57 9.80
CA PHE A 91 3.18 -4.37 9.82
C PHE A 91 3.23 -5.37 10.95
N TYR A 92 2.22 -5.32 11.80
CA TYR A 92 2.09 -6.12 13.00
C TYR A 92 0.93 -7.09 12.87
N VAL A 93 1.16 -8.33 13.26
CA VAL A 93 0.14 -9.38 13.33
C VAL A 93 -0.05 -9.76 14.80
N ARG A 94 -1.30 -9.80 15.22
CA ARG A 94 -1.68 -10.14 16.59
C ARG A 94 -1.53 -11.64 16.79
N ILE A 95 -0.89 -12.02 17.89
CA ILE A 95 -0.66 -13.43 18.26
C ILE A 95 -1.50 -13.83 19.48
N ASN A 96 -1.78 -15.12 19.59
CA ASN A 96 -2.39 -15.69 20.80
C ASN A 96 -1.31 -15.81 21.89
N GLY A 97 -1.64 -15.44 23.14
CA GLY A 97 -0.70 -15.41 24.26
C GLY A 97 -1.16 -14.47 25.37
N LYS A 98 -0.25 -14.13 26.31
CA LYS A 98 -0.54 -13.11 27.35
C LYS A 98 -0.79 -11.75 26.69
N ALA A 99 -1.84 -11.07 27.14
CA ALA A 99 -2.21 -9.69 26.79
C ALA A 99 -2.30 -9.37 25.27
N CYS A 100 -2.62 -8.12 24.95
CA CYS A 100 -2.76 -7.61 23.58
C CYS A 100 -1.42 -7.55 22.84
N SER A 101 -0.94 -8.71 22.40
CA SER A 101 0.42 -8.92 21.90
C SER A 101 0.50 -9.05 20.38
N PHE A 102 1.61 -8.57 19.82
CA PHE A 102 1.84 -8.47 18.39
C PHE A 102 3.27 -8.88 18.05
N VAL A 103 3.43 -9.56 16.91
CA VAL A 103 4.73 -9.75 16.24
C VAL A 103 4.79 -8.84 15.02
N ARG A 104 5.99 -8.37 14.68
CA ARG A 104 6.20 -7.58 13.46
C ARG A 104 6.46 -8.53 12.30
N LEU A 105 5.56 -8.55 11.32
CA LEU A 105 5.71 -9.36 10.11
C LEU A 105 6.73 -8.76 9.14
N PHE A 106 6.71 -7.43 8.96
CA PHE A 106 7.72 -6.75 8.17
C PHE A 106 7.98 -5.30 8.63
N ARG A 107 9.10 -4.76 8.17
CA ARG A 107 9.47 -3.35 8.24
C ARG A 107 9.83 -2.85 6.84
N ALA A 108 9.36 -1.68 6.46
CA ALA A 108 9.61 -1.03 5.18
C ALA A 108 10.16 0.39 5.43
N THR A 109 11.48 0.53 5.44
CA THR A 109 12.20 1.77 5.78
C THR A 109 12.14 2.86 4.71
N GLY A 110 11.74 2.51 3.48
CA GLY A 110 11.69 3.43 2.34
C GLY A 110 10.29 3.60 1.78
N SER A 111 9.26 3.57 2.64
CA SER A 111 7.87 3.80 2.22
C SER A 111 7.71 5.24 1.72
N ARG A 112 6.87 5.47 0.71
CA ARG A 112 6.64 6.83 0.16
C ARG A 112 5.30 7.38 0.61
N LEU A 113 5.31 8.67 0.90
CA LEU A 113 4.14 9.48 1.23
C LEU A 113 3.85 10.49 0.12
N GLY A 114 2.78 11.26 0.29
CA GLY A 114 2.38 12.31 -0.60
C GLY A 114 3.44 13.40 -0.80
N TYR A 115 3.54 13.96 -2.01
CA TYR A 115 4.49 15.05 -2.31
C TYR A 115 4.27 16.30 -1.43
N GLY A 116 3.03 16.51 -0.97
CA GLY A 116 2.67 17.58 -0.04
C GLY A 116 3.05 17.30 1.43
N GLY A 117 3.59 16.12 1.72
CA GLY A 117 3.89 15.66 3.07
C GLY A 117 2.68 15.08 3.78
N THR A 118 2.58 15.29 5.09
CA THR A 118 1.45 14.81 5.89
C THR A 118 0.65 15.97 6.46
N VAL A 119 -0.62 15.72 6.72
CA VAL A 119 -1.51 16.67 7.39
C VAL A 119 -2.50 15.90 8.26
N ALA A 120 -2.98 16.50 9.35
CA ALA A 120 -4.09 15.91 10.09
C ALA A 120 -5.26 15.58 9.14
N GLY A 121 -5.79 14.36 9.18
CA GLY A 121 -6.87 13.95 8.28
C GLY A 121 -8.11 14.85 8.35
N THR A 122 -8.36 15.46 9.52
CA THR A 122 -9.41 16.45 9.75
C THR A 122 -9.20 17.78 9.00
N LYS A 123 -7.96 18.09 8.58
CA LYS A 123 -7.59 19.33 7.88
C LYS A 123 -7.21 19.13 6.42
N ARG A 124 -7.10 17.88 5.96
CA ARG A 124 -6.71 17.57 4.58
C ARG A 124 -7.73 18.11 3.56
N LYS A 125 -7.22 18.64 2.44
CA LYS A 125 -7.97 19.11 1.27
C LYS A 125 -7.54 18.37 0.00
N GLN A 126 -8.45 18.20 -0.95
CA GLN A 126 -8.17 17.59 -2.27
C GLN A 126 -7.10 18.38 -3.03
N GLY A 127 -6.31 17.71 -3.85
CA GLY A 127 -5.27 18.35 -4.68
C GLY A 127 -4.02 18.80 -3.92
N THR A 128 -4.00 18.73 -2.58
CA THR A 128 -2.82 19.14 -1.79
C THR A 128 -1.65 18.15 -1.82
N GLY A 129 -1.86 16.95 -2.36
CA GLY A 129 -0.82 15.91 -2.39
C GLY A 129 -0.40 15.40 -1.01
N THR A 130 -1.15 15.70 0.05
CA THR A 130 -0.81 15.32 1.43
C THR A 130 -1.33 13.93 1.78
N THR A 131 -0.59 13.18 2.59
CA THR A 131 -1.06 11.95 3.21
C THR A 131 -1.78 12.28 4.52
N PRO A 132 -3.03 11.80 4.72
CA PRO A 132 -3.79 12.11 5.92
C PRO A 132 -3.28 11.31 7.13
N LEU A 133 -2.74 12.00 8.14
CA LEU A 133 -2.46 11.41 9.45
C LEU A 133 -3.78 10.96 10.09
N GLY A 134 -3.74 9.86 10.85
CA GLY A 134 -4.89 9.30 11.55
C GLY A 134 -4.92 7.78 11.55
N THR A 135 -6.02 7.22 12.05
CA THR A 135 -6.27 5.77 12.05
C THR A 135 -7.45 5.46 11.15
N TYR A 136 -7.27 4.57 10.18
CA TYR A 136 -8.28 4.25 9.17
C TYR A 136 -8.47 2.74 9.06
N THR A 137 -9.71 2.33 8.80
CA THR A 137 -9.98 0.94 8.40
C THR A 137 -9.60 0.71 6.95
N MET A 138 -9.40 -0.56 6.59
CA MET A 138 -9.21 -1.02 5.22
C MET A 138 -10.28 -2.07 4.92
N THR A 139 -11.09 -1.84 3.89
CA THR A 139 -12.30 -2.67 3.65
C THR A 139 -12.37 -3.30 2.28
N SER A 140 -11.51 -2.90 1.35
CA SER A 140 -11.46 -3.46 -0.01
C SER A 140 -10.07 -3.29 -0.60
N ALA A 141 -9.74 -4.16 -1.53
CA ALA A 141 -8.51 -4.13 -2.31
C ALA A 141 -8.83 -4.09 -3.80
N PHE A 142 -7.85 -3.69 -4.61
CA PHE A 142 -7.95 -3.77 -6.06
C PHE A 142 -6.56 -3.96 -6.68
N GLY A 143 -6.52 -4.30 -7.97
CA GLY A 143 -5.26 -4.23 -8.71
C GLY A 143 -5.32 -4.60 -10.18
N ILE A 144 -4.27 -4.16 -10.89
CA ILE A 144 -3.95 -4.46 -12.29
C ILE A 144 -3.36 -5.87 -12.44
N LYS A 145 -3.05 -6.57 -11.34
CA LYS A 145 -2.77 -8.02 -11.36
C LYS A 145 -3.91 -8.81 -10.72
N SER A 146 -3.92 -10.12 -10.95
CA SER A 146 -4.86 -11.04 -10.29
C SER A 146 -4.70 -11.00 -8.79
N ASP A 147 -5.76 -11.35 -8.06
CA ASP A 147 -5.73 -11.41 -6.60
C ASP A 147 -4.57 -12.32 -6.12
N PRO A 148 -3.64 -11.83 -5.29
CA PRO A 148 -2.54 -12.64 -4.78
C PRO A 148 -2.94 -13.50 -3.55
N GLY A 149 -4.23 -13.59 -3.22
CA GLY A 149 -4.75 -14.34 -2.07
C GLY A 149 -5.27 -13.41 -0.96
N SER A 150 -6.04 -12.39 -1.32
CA SER A 150 -6.52 -11.38 -0.40
C SER A 150 -7.69 -11.86 0.46
N TRP A 151 -7.65 -11.52 1.74
CA TRP A 151 -8.83 -11.65 2.62
C TRP A 151 -9.81 -10.49 2.50
N LEU A 152 -9.40 -9.38 1.88
CA LEU A 152 -10.31 -8.28 1.55
C LEU A 152 -11.00 -8.58 0.22
N PRO A 153 -12.24 -8.11 0.01
CA PRO A 153 -12.84 -8.13 -1.33
C PRO A 153 -11.88 -7.46 -2.33
N TYR A 154 -11.48 -8.22 -3.35
CA TYR A 154 -10.48 -7.80 -4.33
C TYR A 154 -11.13 -7.50 -5.69
N HIS A 155 -11.03 -6.26 -6.13
CA HIS A 155 -11.50 -5.85 -7.45
C HIS A 155 -10.37 -5.92 -8.49
N ARG A 156 -10.50 -6.82 -9.45
CA ARG A 156 -9.60 -6.85 -10.61
C ARG A 156 -9.89 -5.63 -11.49
N VAL A 157 -8.93 -4.73 -11.61
CA VAL A 157 -9.06 -3.52 -12.43
C VAL A 157 -9.37 -3.91 -13.88
N LYS A 158 -10.48 -3.37 -14.39
CA LYS A 158 -10.97 -3.50 -15.75
C LYS A 158 -10.67 -2.23 -16.55
N SER A 159 -10.77 -2.35 -17.88
CA SER A 159 -10.72 -1.18 -18.74
C SER A 159 -11.86 -0.21 -18.38
N GLY A 160 -11.51 1.05 -18.20
CA GLY A 160 -12.47 2.10 -17.85
C GLY A 160 -12.85 2.19 -16.38
N ASP A 161 -12.15 1.51 -15.47
CA ASP A 161 -12.31 1.74 -14.03
C ASP A 161 -11.63 3.04 -13.59
N TYR A 162 -12.38 3.83 -12.82
CA TYR A 162 -11.92 5.06 -12.21
C TYR A 162 -12.16 5.06 -10.71
N TRP A 163 -11.26 5.67 -9.95
CA TRP A 163 -11.62 6.23 -8.66
C TRP A 163 -12.16 7.64 -8.86
N VAL A 164 -13.42 7.86 -8.50
CA VAL A 164 -14.08 9.13 -8.77
C VAL A 164 -13.61 10.20 -7.79
N GLU A 165 -12.93 11.22 -8.29
CA GLU A 165 -12.45 12.37 -7.51
C GLU A 165 -13.21 13.67 -7.84
N ASP A 166 -14.24 13.57 -8.69
CA ASP A 166 -15.08 14.70 -9.08
C ASP A 166 -15.98 15.16 -7.93
N ASN A 167 -15.76 16.39 -7.45
CA ASN A 167 -16.54 16.96 -6.33
C ASN A 167 -18.02 17.20 -6.69
N ALA A 168 -18.35 17.32 -7.98
CA ALA A 168 -19.74 17.43 -8.45
C ALA A 168 -20.43 16.05 -8.57
N SER A 169 -19.69 14.95 -8.54
CA SER A 169 -20.25 13.61 -8.74
C SER A 169 -20.87 13.02 -7.49
N LYS A 170 -22.06 12.44 -7.57
CA LYS A 170 -22.64 11.63 -6.48
C LYS A 170 -21.80 10.39 -6.12
N TYR A 171 -20.89 9.97 -7.00
CA TYR A 171 -20.01 8.83 -6.79
C TYR A 171 -18.64 9.21 -6.22
N TYR A 172 -18.45 10.45 -5.78
CA TYR A 172 -17.19 10.94 -5.20
C TYR A 172 -16.62 9.96 -4.16
N ASN A 173 -15.31 9.74 -4.22
CA ASN A 173 -14.53 8.82 -3.39
C ASN A 173 -15.02 7.36 -3.43
N ASN A 174 -15.45 6.90 -4.61
CA ASN A 174 -15.80 5.51 -4.87
C ASN A 174 -15.29 5.05 -6.24
N LEU A 175 -15.08 3.73 -6.35
CA LEU A 175 -14.80 3.06 -7.61
C LEU A 175 -16.04 3.12 -8.51
N ARG A 176 -15.85 3.49 -9.78
CA ARG A 176 -16.90 3.49 -10.80
C ARG A 176 -16.29 3.19 -12.16
N ASN A 177 -16.92 2.30 -12.93
CA ASN A 177 -16.53 2.11 -14.33
C ASN A 177 -17.22 3.16 -15.22
N LYS A 178 -16.51 3.68 -16.22
CA LYS A 178 -17.05 4.66 -17.19
C LYS A 178 -18.32 4.17 -17.89
N SER A 179 -18.46 2.86 -18.14
CA SER A 179 -19.65 2.28 -18.78
C SER A 179 -20.91 2.44 -17.95
N GLN A 180 -20.76 2.58 -16.63
CA GLN A 180 -21.88 2.75 -15.70
C GLN A 180 -22.32 4.23 -15.58
N GLY A 181 -21.59 5.16 -16.20
CA GLY A 181 -21.92 6.58 -16.25
C GLY A 181 -22.02 7.29 -14.90
N GLY A 182 -22.55 8.52 -14.96
CA GLY A 182 -22.90 9.33 -13.79
C GLY A 182 -21.75 10.08 -13.11
N PHE A 183 -20.59 10.18 -13.77
CA PHE A 183 -19.49 11.07 -13.39
C PHE A 183 -18.76 11.55 -14.66
N ARG A 184 -18.06 12.69 -14.58
CA ARG A 184 -17.39 13.31 -15.74
C ARG A 184 -16.03 12.68 -16.05
N TYR A 185 -16.03 11.42 -16.47
CA TYR A 185 -14.81 10.62 -16.72
C TYR A 185 -13.90 11.15 -17.85
N LYS A 186 -14.40 12.06 -18.70
CA LYS A 186 -13.63 12.69 -19.79
C LYS A 186 -12.77 13.86 -19.31
N LEU A 187 -12.93 14.33 -18.06
CA LEU A 187 -12.08 15.38 -17.51
C LEU A 187 -10.62 14.88 -17.43
N PRO A 188 -9.64 15.69 -17.87
CA PRO A 188 -8.24 15.30 -17.73
C PRO A 188 -7.84 15.25 -16.26
N VAL A 189 -6.84 14.42 -15.93
CA VAL A 189 -6.34 14.29 -14.54
C VAL A 189 -5.73 15.57 -13.97
N SER A 190 -5.36 16.54 -14.83
CA SER A 190 -4.92 17.88 -14.41
C SER A 190 -6.07 18.77 -13.95
N ASN A 191 -7.31 18.42 -14.28
CA ASN A 191 -8.49 19.15 -13.80
C ASN A 191 -8.70 18.87 -12.30
N ALA A 192 -9.10 19.88 -11.53
CA ALA A 192 -9.39 19.73 -10.09
C ALA A 192 -10.47 18.67 -9.76
N ASN A 193 -11.32 18.32 -10.72
CA ASN A 193 -12.35 17.28 -10.65
C ASN A 193 -12.05 16.07 -11.56
N GLY A 194 -10.85 15.99 -12.14
CA GLY A 194 -10.40 14.84 -12.91
C GLY A 194 -10.39 13.59 -12.02
N SER A 195 -11.00 12.51 -12.49
CA SER A 195 -11.04 11.23 -11.76
C SER A 195 -9.86 10.35 -12.13
N GLU A 196 -9.35 9.58 -11.18
CA GLU A 196 -8.16 8.77 -11.37
C GLU A 196 -8.47 7.50 -12.17
N ARG A 197 -7.88 7.34 -13.36
CA ARG A 197 -8.04 6.13 -14.18
C ARG A 197 -7.10 5.04 -13.69
N LEU A 198 -7.63 4.02 -13.01
CA LEU A 198 -6.82 3.04 -12.29
C LEU A 198 -5.85 2.26 -13.19
N ALA A 199 -6.26 1.94 -14.42
CA ALA A 199 -5.40 1.24 -15.38
C ALA A 199 -4.17 2.04 -15.86
N SER A 200 -4.11 3.36 -15.59
CA SER A 200 -2.99 4.23 -16.00
C SER A 200 -1.73 4.10 -15.12
N TYR A 201 -1.77 3.30 -14.05
CA TYR A 201 -0.69 3.18 -13.07
C TYR A 201 -0.12 1.75 -12.98
N PRO A 202 0.33 1.15 -14.10
CA PRO A 202 0.96 -0.17 -14.07
C PRO A 202 2.18 -0.16 -13.16
N GLY A 203 2.38 -1.23 -12.38
CA GLY A 203 3.40 -1.22 -11.33
C GLY A 203 2.83 -0.73 -10.00
N GLN A 204 2.49 0.56 -9.87
CA GLN A 204 1.99 1.12 -8.61
C GLN A 204 0.67 0.49 -8.18
N TYR A 205 -0.26 0.30 -9.12
CA TYR A 205 -1.56 -0.33 -8.89
C TYR A 205 -1.58 -1.79 -9.34
N ASP A 206 -0.43 -2.46 -9.44
CA ASP A 206 -0.42 -3.93 -9.51
C ASP A 206 -1.24 -4.53 -8.38
N TYR A 207 -1.10 -3.95 -7.18
CA TYR A 207 -1.85 -4.26 -5.96
C TYR A 207 -2.07 -2.99 -5.14
N ALA A 208 -3.29 -2.80 -4.65
CA ALA A 208 -3.65 -1.69 -3.77
C ALA A 208 -4.72 -2.09 -2.75
N ILE A 209 -4.69 -1.44 -1.59
CA ILE A 209 -5.71 -1.53 -0.54
C ILE A 209 -6.29 -0.14 -0.33
N VAL A 210 -7.62 -0.07 -0.25
CA VAL A 210 -8.32 1.20 0.01
C VAL A 210 -8.16 1.58 1.47
N ILE A 211 -7.57 2.74 1.72
CA ILE A 211 -7.54 3.37 3.04
C ILE A 211 -8.82 4.19 3.15
N ASN A 212 -9.67 3.90 4.14
CA ASN A 212 -10.96 4.58 4.30
C ASN A 212 -10.85 6.00 4.88
N TYR A 213 -9.91 6.78 4.37
CA TYR A 213 -9.93 8.22 4.56
C TYR A 213 -11.13 8.82 3.82
N ASN A 214 -11.92 9.64 4.52
CA ASN A 214 -13.10 10.31 3.98
C ASN A 214 -14.14 9.32 3.39
N ARG A 215 -14.35 8.17 4.06
CA ARG A 215 -15.29 7.10 3.69
C ARG A 215 -15.92 6.52 4.96
N PRO A 216 -17.12 5.90 4.90
CA PRO A 216 -17.95 5.64 3.71
C PRO A 216 -18.83 6.81 3.25
N SER A 217 -19.00 7.84 4.09
CA SER A 217 -19.78 9.03 3.78
C SER A 217 -18.83 10.17 3.43
N PRO A 218 -18.47 10.34 2.15
CA PRO A 218 -17.41 11.27 1.77
C PRO A 218 -17.90 12.71 1.78
N VAL A 219 -17.13 13.58 2.42
CA VAL A 219 -17.32 15.02 2.36
C VAL A 219 -16.49 15.58 1.21
N LYS A 220 -17.12 16.38 0.34
CA LYS A 220 -16.48 16.95 -0.86
C LYS A 220 -15.29 17.84 -0.49
N HIS A 221 -14.37 18.01 -1.43
CA HIS A 221 -13.17 18.84 -1.36
C HIS A 221 -12.13 18.43 -0.30
N ARG A 222 -12.38 17.38 0.48
CA ARG A 222 -11.39 16.82 1.44
C ARG A 222 -10.39 15.87 0.77
N GLY A 223 -10.76 15.37 -0.40
CA GLY A 223 -10.01 14.43 -1.21
C GLY A 223 -10.56 13.02 -1.20
N ALA A 224 -10.12 12.28 -2.21
CA ALA A 224 -10.48 10.91 -2.50
C ALA A 224 -9.19 10.10 -2.77
N GLY A 225 -9.33 8.81 -3.07
CA GLY A 225 -8.26 8.05 -3.71
C GLY A 225 -7.05 7.77 -2.82
N ILE A 226 -7.23 7.65 -1.51
CA ILE A 226 -6.11 7.35 -0.60
C ILE A 226 -5.96 5.85 -0.47
N PHE A 227 -4.83 5.33 -0.93
CA PHE A 227 -4.54 3.91 -0.98
C PHE A 227 -3.23 3.57 -0.28
N LEU A 228 -3.11 2.31 0.13
CA LEU A 228 -1.83 1.65 0.34
C LEU A 228 -1.52 0.87 -0.95
N HIS A 229 -0.43 1.18 -1.66
CA HIS A 229 -0.14 0.55 -2.94
C HIS A 229 1.34 0.21 -3.15
N VAL A 230 1.66 -0.41 -4.29
CA VAL A 230 3.04 -0.78 -4.64
C VAL A 230 3.86 0.49 -4.90
N LYS A 231 5.04 0.56 -4.28
CA LYS A 231 5.99 1.66 -4.40
C LYS A 231 6.49 1.78 -5.84
N GLY A 232 6.42 2.99 -6.38
CA GLY A 232 7.16 3.43 -7.56
C GLY A 232 8.34 4.33 -7.19
N ASP A 233 8.89 5.03 -8.17
CA ASP A 233 10.15 5.79 -7.99
C ASP A 233 9.94 7.13 -7.24
N GLY A 234 8.73 7.71 -7.34
CA GLY A 234 8.40 9.03 -6.84
C GLY A 234 7.69 9.06 -5.48
N ALA A 235 7.40 10.29 -5.02
CA ALA A 235 6.41 10.52 -3.97
C ALA A 235 5.00 10.23 -4.53
N THR A 236 4.04 9.95 -3.66
CA THR A 236 2.65 9.71 -4.07
C THR A 236 1.88 11.02 -4.20
N ALA A 237 0.61 10.98 -4.62
CA ALA A 237 -0.32 12.11 -4.54
C ALA A 237 -1.10 12.18 -3.21
N GLY A 238 -0.68 11.44 -2.18
CA GLY A 238 -1.31 11.37 -0.86
C GLY A 238 -1.44 9.95 -0.31
N CYS A 239 -1.27 8.94 -1.15
CA CYS A 239 -1.20 7.53 -0.75
C CYS A 239 0.01 7.21 0.13
N VAL A 240 -0.01 6.01 0.71
CA VAL A 240 1.17 5.36 1.27
C VAL A 240 1.61 4.29 0.27
N SER A 241 2.91 4.16 -0.01
CA SER A 241 3.39 3.07 -0.86
C SER A 241 4.55 2.30 -0.25
N ILE A 242 4.52 0.97 -0.44
CA ILE A 242 5.47 -0.01 0.10
C ILE A 242 5.90 -0.98 -1.01
N SER A 243 6.96 -1.76 -0.81
CA SER A 243 7.44 -2.71 -1.83
C SER A 243 6.34 -3.67 -2.29
N ARG A 244 6.42 -4.17 -3.54
CA ARG A 244 5.47 -5.14 -4.09
C ARG A 244 5.36 -6.40 -3.20
N THR A 245 6.48 -6.88 -2.67
CA THR A 245 6.52 -8.02 -1.73
C THR A 245 5.73 -7.72 -0.45
N ASN A 246 5.93 -6.55 0.15
CA ASN A 246 5.20 -6.17 1.36
C ASN A 246 3.71 -5.94 1.07
N MET A 247 3.34 -5.44 -0.12
CA MET A 247 1.94 -5.34 -0.54
C MET A 247 1.25 -6.70 -0.62
N LYS A 248 1.90 -7.71 -1.21
CA LYS A 248 1.36 -9.08 -1.25
C LYS A 248 1.18 -9.65 0.15
N MET A 249 2.17 -9.47 1.04
CA MET A 249 2.04 -9.87 2.44
C MET A 249 0.90 -9.13 3.15
N ALA A 250 0.74 -7.83 2.93
CA ALA A 250 -0.36 -7.07 3.51
C ALA A 250 -1.73 -7.61 3.05
N LEU A 251 -1.90 -7.88 1.75
CA LEU A 251 -3.13 -8.44 1.19
C LEU A 251 -3.48 -9.83 1.75
N ALA A 252 -2.47 -10.67 1.98
CA ALA A 252 -2.65 -12.02 2.50
C ALA A 252 -3.02 -12.08 3.99
N TYR A 253 -2.92 -10.96 4.73
CA TYR A 253 -3.14 -10.93 6.19
C TYR A 253 -4.25 -9.96 6.63
N ILE A 254 -4.38 -8.81 5.96
CA ILE A 254 -5.35 -7.77 6.33
C ILE A 254 -6.77 -8.28 6.07
N ARG A 255 -7.64 -8.13 7.07
CA ARG A 255 -9.07 -8.43 6.97
C ARG A 255 -9.92 -7.19 7.21
N LYS A 256 -11.22 -7.29 6.89
CA LYS A 256 -12.18 -6.24 7.20
C LYS A 256 -12.16 -5.93 8.70
N GLY A 257 -11.95 -4.65 9.05
CA GLY A 257 -11.87 -4.19 10.43
C GLY A 257 -10.43 -3.98 10.95
N ASP A 258 -9.43 -4.48 10.23
CA ASP A 258 -8.04 -4.12 10.48
C ASP A 258 -7.75 -2.67 10.09
N LYS A 259 -6.69 -2.11 10.68
CA LYS A 259 -6.41 -0.68 10.63
C LYS A 259 -5.00 -0.37 10.18
N ILE A 260 -4.89 0.74 9.47
CA ILE A 260 -3.66 1.47 9.23
C ILE A 260 -3.63 2.69 10.15
N VAL A 261 -2.48 2.95 10.76
CA VAL A 261 -2.21 4.11 11.61
C VAL A 261 -1.11 4.92 10.96
N ILE A 262 -1.44 6.10 10.46
CA ILE A 262 -0.51 7.03 9.83
C ILE A 262 -0.16 8.09 10.86
N HIS A 263 1.09 8.07 11.30
CA HIS A 263 1.62 8.81 12.43
C HIS A 263 2.79 9.69 11.99
N LYS A 264 2.98 10.82 12.67
CA LYS A 264 4.07 11.75 12.41
C LYS A 264 5.28 11.43 13.28
#